data_AF-A0A3M0XDK1-F1
#
_entry.id   AF-A0A3M0XDK1-F1
#
_cell.length_a   1.000
_cell.length_b   1.000
_cell.length_c   1.000
_cell.angle_alpha   90.00
_cell.angle_beta   90.00
_cell.angle_gamma   90.00
#
_symmetry.space_group_name_H-M   'P 1'
#
loop_
_entity.id
_entity.type
_entity.pdbx_description
1 polymer ?
#
loop_
_entity_poly.entity_id
_entity_poly.type
_entity_poly.pdbx_seq_one_letter_code
_entity_poly.pdbx_strand_id
1 'polypeptide(L)'
;MDIVLSVRKSIEKSAGEYFDRAKKLRKKAQGARETAQRYEKKLATLEKKREKILKEKKEVEKVKRTAPIEWYEKFRWFKSSEGFLCIGGRDATTNEILIKKHTEPFDVVFHAEMAGSPFFIVKTQGKTPGD
;
A
#
# COMPACT_ATOMS: atom_id res chain seq x y z
N MET A 1 47.51 -13.39 27.34
CA MET A 1 46.12 -13.90 27.32
C MET A 1 46.05 -14.81 28.51
N ASP A 2 45.47 -14.32 29.58
CA ASP A 2 45.69 -14.89 30.89
C ASP A 2 44.51 -15.81 31.22
N ILE A 3 44.83 -17.07 31.54
CA ILE A 3 43.82 -18.09 31.81
C ILE A 3 43.64 -18.20 33.31
N VAL A 4 42.44 -17.90 33.79
CA VAL A 4 42.09 -17.98 35.20
C VAL A 4 41.75 -19.43 35.54
N LEU A 5 42.63 -20.11 36.27
CA LEU A 5 42.40 -21.48 36.72
C LEU A 5 41.78 -21.47 38.12
N SER A 6 40.86 -22.42 38.37
CA SER A 6 40.28 -22.58 39.69
C SER A 6 41.10 -23.57 40.50
N VAL A 7 41.61 -23.13 41.66
CA VAL A 7 42.36 -23.99 42.60
C VAL A 7 41.52 -25.15 43.14
N ARG A 8 40.19 -25.06 43.06
CA ARG A 8 39.24 -26.10 43.50
C ARG A 8 38.95 -27.19 42.45
N LYS A 9 39.51 -27.09 41.23
CA LYS A 9 39.27 -28.05 40.14
C LYS A 9 40.60 -28.59 39.62
N SER A 10 40.59 -29.82 39.09
CA SER A 10 41.77 -30.32 38.38
C SER A 10 42.03 -29.49 37.13
N ILE A 11 43.29 -29.50 36.69
CA ILE A 11 43.74 -28.78 35.50
C ILE A 11 43.00 -29.33 34.26
N GLU A 12 42.80 -30.65 34.17
CA GLU A 12 42.08 -31.24 33.03
C GLU A 12 40.61 -30.80 32.99
N LYS A 13 39.96 -30.74 34.15
CA LYS A 13 38.56 -30.31 34.25
C LYS A 13 38.41 -28.84 33.84
N SER A 14 39.33 -27.98 34.26
CA SER A 14 39.33 -26.56 33.87
C SER A 14 39.56 -26.41 32.36
N ALA A 15 40.51 -27.16 31.78
CA ALA A 15 40.76 -27.16 30.34
C ALA A 15 39.55 -27.64 29.51
N GLY A 16 38.86 -28.70 29.98
CA GLY A 16 37.63 -29.20 29.36
C GLY A 16 36.49 -28.17 29.34
N GLU A 17 36.28 -27.47 30.46
CA GLU A 17 35.26 -26.40 30.54
C GLU A 17 35.54 -25.24 29.56
N TYR A 18 36.81 -24.82 29.44
CA TYR A 18 37.20 -23.81 28.47
C TYR A 18 37.00 -24.27 27.03
N PHE A 19 37.33 -25.52 26.72
CA PHE A 19 37.11 -26.12 25.41
C PHE A 19 35.63 -26.17 25.02
N ASP A 20 34.78 -26.63 25.94
CA ASP A 20 33.34 -26.69 25.73
C ASP A 20 32.71 -25.29 25.57
N ARG A 21 33.17 -24.33 26.36
CA ARG A 21 32.75 -22.93 26.23
C ARG A 21 33.17 -22.36 24.88
N ALA A 22 34.40 -22.60 24.45
CA ALA A 22 34.89 -22.17 23.14
C ALA A 22 34.08 -22.80 22.00
N LYS A 23 33.77 -24.10 22.07
CA LYS A 23 32.94 -24.80 21.09
C LYS A 23 31.52 -24.23 21.01
N LYS A 24 30.89 -23.96 22.15
CA LYS A 24 29.57 -23.31 22.23
C LYS A 24 29.58 -21.91 21.62
N LEU A 25 30.59 -21.10 21.95
CA LEU A 25 30.73 -19.74 21.42
C LEU A 25 30.96 -19.75 19.90
N ARG A 26 31.79 -20.67 19.39
CA ARG A 26 31.99 -20.85 17.94
C ARG A 26 30.69 -21.18 17.22
N LYS A 27 29.90 -22.13 17.74
CA LYS A 27 28.59 -22.49 17.16
C LYS A 27 27.62 -21.31 17.15
N LYS A 28 27.56 -20.52 18.24
CA LYS A 28 26.74 -19.30 18.30
C LYS A 28 27.20 -18.24 17.29
N ALA A 29 28.51 -18.02 17.19
CA ALA A 29 29.08 -17.05 16.24
C ALA A 29 28.78 -17.45 14.79
N GLN A 30 28.87 -18.74 14.46
CA GLN A 30 28.51 -19.25 13.15
C GLN A 30 27.02 -19.02 12.84
N GLY A 31 26.12 -19.41 13.74
CA GLY A 31 24.68 -19.20 13.54
C GLY A 31 24.31 -17.72 13.39
N ALA A 32 24.97 -16.83 14.14
CA ALA A 32 24.79 -15.39 14.00
C ALA A 32 25.23 -14.87 12.62
N ARG A 33 26.37 -15.37 12.09
CA ARG A 33 26.86 -15.00 10.75
C ARG A 33 25.92 -15.48 9.64
N GLU A 34 25.46 -16.72 9.70
CA GLU A 34 24.51 -17.27 8.73
C GLU A 34 23.19 -16.49 8.73
N THR A 35 22.72 -16.12 9.92
CA THR A 35 21.52 -15.31 10.10
C THR A 35 21.71 -13.92 9.48
N ALA A 36 22.83 -13.25 9.76
CA ALA A 36 23.14 -11.94 9.19
C ALA A 36 23.15 -11.97 7.65
N GLN A 37 23.83 -12.96 7.05
CA GLN A 37 23.86 -13.12 5.59
C GLN A 37 22.47 -13.37 4.99
N ARG A 38 21.60 -14.12 5.68
CA ARG A 38 20.21 -14.33 5.23
C ARG A 38 19.42 -13.02 5.25
N TYR A 39 19.60 -12.20 6.28
CA TYR A 39 18.92 -10.91 6.38
C TYR A 39 19.44 -9.91 5.35
N GLU A 40 20.75 -9.86 5.08
CA GLU A 40 21.32 -9.02 4.02
C GLU A 40 20.73 -9.38 2.65
N LYS A 41 20.67 -10.68 2.30
CA LYS A 41 20.02 -11.12 1.06
C LYS A 41 18.54 -10.73 1.01
N LYS A 42 17.82 -10.88 2.12
CA LYS A 42 16.40 -10.51 2.19
C LYS A 42 16.22 -8.99 2.01
N LEU A 43 17.08 -8.18 2.61
CA LEU A 43 17.06 -6.73 2.48
C LEU A 43 17.24 -6.32 1.02
N ALA A 44 18.26 -6.86 0.34
CA ALA A 44 18.51 -6.58 -1.07
C ALA A 44 17.31 -6.95 -1.98
N THR A 45 16.62 -8.07 -1.69
CA THR A 45 15.41 -8.42 -2.45
C THR A 45 14.24 -7.49 -2.20
N LEU A 46 14.07 -6.99 -0.97
CA LEU A 46 13.01 -6.05 -0.61
C LEU A 46 13.26 -4.67 -1.23
N GLU A 47 14.51 -4.22 -1.25
CA GLU A 47 14.90 -2.97 -1.91
C GLU A 47 14.61 -3.00 -3.41
N LYS A 48 14.98 -4.07 -4.11
CA LYS A 48 14.65 -4.24 -5.54
C LYS A 48 13.13 -4.23 -5.78
N LYS A 49 12.35 -4.89 -4.93
CA LYS A 49 10.88 -4.86 -5.01
C LYS A 49 10.34 -3.45 -4.78
N ARG A 50 10.86 -2.72 -3.79
CA ARG A 50 10.49 -1.33 -3.50
C ARG A 50 10.75 -0.42 -4.69
N GLU A 51 11.92 -0.55 -5.33
CA GLU A 51 12.25 0.23 -6.53
C GLU A 51 11.30 -0.06 -7.68
N LYS A 52 10.97 -1.34 -7.91
CA LYS A 52 10.01 -1.73 -8.95
C LYS A 52 8.64 -1.10 -8.73
N ILE A 53 8.09 -1.22 -7.51
CA ILE A 53 6.81 -0.62 -7.13
C ILE A 53 6.85 0.90 -7.30
N LEU A 54 7.96 1.55 -6.94
CA LEU A 54 8.10 3.00 -7.08
C LEU A 54 8.15 3.43 -8.56
N LYS A 55 8.81 2.66 -9.43
CA LYS A 55 8.81 2.90 -10.88
C LYS A 55 7.42 2.73 -11.47
N GLU A 56 6.72 1.63 -11.16
CA GLU A 56 5.35 1.38 -11.59
C GLU A 56 4.40 2.50 -11.14
N LYS A 57 4.49 2.94 -9.88
CA LYS A 57 3.70 4.08 -9.38
C LYS A 57 3.99 5.37 -10.14
N LYS A 58 5.27 5.68 -10.41
CA LYS A 58 5.65 6.87 -11.18
C LYS A 58 5.16 6.80 -12.62
N GLU A 59 5.19 5.63 -13.25
CA GLU A 59 4.66 5.44 -14.61
C GLU A 59 3.15 5.62 -14.64
N VAL A 60 2.41 5.00 -13.72
CA VAL A 60 0.95 5.18 -13.58
C VAL A 60 0.61 6.65 -13.32
N GLU A 61 1.37 7.34 -12.46
CA GLU A 61 1.15 8.75 -12.18
C GLU A 61 1.46 9.65 -13.39
N LYS A 62 2.53 9.35 -14.16
CA LYS A 62 2.81 10.05 -15.42
C LYS A 62 1.67 9.88 -16.42
N VAL A 63 1.19 8.65 -16.61
CA VAL A 63 0.06 8.35 -17.51
C VAL A 63 -1.19 9.14 -17.10
N LYS A 64 -1.50 9.19 -15.80
CA LYS A 64 -2.61 10.01 -15.27
C LYS A 64 -2.44 11.51 -15.53
N ARG A 65 -1.22 12.04 -15.52
CA ARG A 65 -0.95 13.46 -15.78
C ARG A 65 -1.04 13.82 -17.27
N THR A 66 -0.77 12.87 -18.16
CA THR A 66 -0.83 13.09 -19.62
C THR A 66 -2.19 12.79 -20.23
N ALA A 67 -3.03 11.99 -19.56
CA ALA A 67 -4.40 11.79 -19.99
C ALA A 67 -5.20 13.10 -19.83
N PRO A 68 -6.06 13.48 -20.79
CA PRO A 68 -6.97 14.60 -20.59
C PRO A 68 -7.84 14.29 -19.38
N ILE A 69 -7.68 15.09 -18.31
CA ILE A 69 -8.48 14.95 -17.10
C ILE A 69 -9.88 15.42 -17.45
N GLU A 70 -10.80 14.47 -17.54
CA GLU A 70 -12.20 14.80 -17.75
C GLU A 70 -12.71 15.62 -16.56
N TRP A 71 -13.55 16.62 -16.84
CA TRP A 71 -14.03 17.56 -15.82
C TRP A 71 -14.75 16.88 -14.66
N TYR A 72 -15.30 15.68 -14.89
CA TYR A 72 -16.04 14.91 -13.90
C TYR A 72 -15.14 14.11 -12.94
N GLU A 73 -13.84 13.96 -13.21
CA GLU A 73 -12.92 13.21 -12.35
C GLU A 73 -12.70 13.86 -10.97
N LYS A 74 -13.02 15.15 -10.84
CA LYS A 74 -13.04 15.85 -9.54
C LYS A 74 -14.18 15.40 -8.62
N PHE A 75 -15.18 14.70 -9.14
CA PHE A 75 -16.34 14.17 -8.39
C PHE A 75 -16.18 12.67 -8.09
N ARG A 76 -17.17 12.05 -7.44
CA ARG A 76 -17.32 10.59 -7.46
C ARG A 76 -17.95 10.23 -8.80
N TRP A 77 -17.40 9.28 -9.54
CA TRP A 77 -17.98 8.91 -10.82
C TRP A 77 -17.77 7.43 -11.13
N PHE A 78 -18.66 6.89 -11.94
CA PHE A 78 -18.56 5.56 -12.52
C PHE A 78 -19.41 5.48 -13.79
N LYS A 79 -19.23 4.42 -14.58
CA LYS A 79 -20.14 4.09 -15.69
C LYS A 79 -21.09 2.98 -15.27
N SER A 80 -22.39 3.16 -15.53
CA SER A 80 -23.39 2.12 -15.31
C SER A 80 -23.20 0.94 -16.27
N SER A 81 -23.89 -0.16 -16.02
CA SER A 81 -23.93 -1.33 -16.93
C SER A 81 -24.42 -0.98 -18.34
N GLU A 82 -25.32 -0.01 -18.44
CA GLU A 82 -25.85 0.52 -19.71
C GLU A 82 -24.92 1.59 -20.33
N GLY A 83 -23.78 1.87 -19.71
CA GLY A 83 -22.77 2.79 -20.23
C GLY A 83 -23.01 4.27 -19.93
N PHE A 84 -24.03 4.61 -19.15
CA PHE A 84 -24.28 5.99 -18.72
C PHE A 84 -23.23 6.46 -17.71
N LEU A 85 -22.83 7.73 -17.83
CA LEU A 85 -21.92 8.35 -16.89
C LEU A 85 -22.70 8.80 -15.64
N CYS A 86 -22.37 8.19 -14.50
CA CYS A 86 -22.95 8.54 -13.20
C CYS A 86 -21.94 9.38 -12.41
N ILE A 87 -22.36 10.54 -11.91
CA ILE A 87 -21.50 11.50 -11.21
C ILE A 87 -22.17 11.91 -9.89
N GLY A 88 -21.46 11.89 -8.77
CA GLY A 88 -21.96 12.35 -7.49
C GLY A 88 -20.97 13.21 -6.73
N GLY A 89 -21.47 14.15 -5.92
CA GLY A 89 -20.61 15.03 -5.13
C GLY A 89 -19.91 14.29 -4.00
N ARG A 90 -18.81 14.86 -3.51
CA ARG A 90 -18.01 14.34 -2.38
C ARG A 90 -18.44 14.94 -1.04
N ASP A 91 -19.03 16.12 -1.08
CA ASP A 91 -19.46 16.94 0.04
C ASP A 91 -20.63 17.86 -0.38
N ALA A 92 -21.17 18.63 0.56
CA ALA A 92 -22.29 19.54 0.30
C ALA A 92 -21.97 20.59 -0.78
N THR A 93 -20.77 21.15 -0.76
CA THR A 93 -20.32 22.18 -1.72
C THR A 93 -20.22 21.62 -3.14
N THR A 94 -19.64 20.44 -3.30
CA THR A 94 -19.50 19.78 -4.60
C THR A 94 -20.83 19.25 -5.12
N ASN A 95 -21.74 18.80 -4.25
CA ASN A 95 -23.12 18.48 -4.63
C ASN A 95 -23.81 19.71 -5.23
N GLU A 96 -23.71 20.87 -4.57
CA GLU A 96 -24.33 22.10 -5.06
C GLU A 96 -23.75 22.54 -6.42
N ILE A 97 -22.41 22.47 -6.57
CA ILE A 97 -21.75 22.76 -7.85
C ILE A 97 -22.20 21.79 -8.94
N LEU A 98 -22.30 20.50 -8.62
CA LEU A 98 -22.70 19.45 -9.56
C LEU A 98 -24.12 19.71 -10.06
N ILE A 99 -25.07 19.96 -9.15
CA ILE A 99 -26.47 20.23 -9.48
C ILE A 99 -26.59 21.52 -10.29
N LYS A 100 -25.96 22.62 -9.87
CA LYS A 100 -26.15 23.93 -10.48
C LYS A 100 -25.42 24.12 -11.81
N LYS A 101 -24.22 23.56 -11.95
CA LYS A 101 -23.33 23.84 -13.10
C LYS A 101 -23.24 22.70 -14.10
N HIS A 102 -23.61 21.49 -13.71
CA HIS A 102 -23.32 20.30 -14.48
C HIS A 102 -24.53 19.40 -14.72
N THR A 103 -25.76 19.82 -14.39
CA THR A 103 -27.01 19.11 -14.74
C THR A 103 -27.60 19.68 -16.02
N GLU A 104 -28.07 18.82 -16.91
CA GLU A 104 -28.80 19.17 -18.13
C GLU A 104 -30.28 18.73 -18.03
N PRO A 105 -31.21 19.29 -18.84
CA PRO A 105 -32.65 19.05 -18.67
C PRO A 105 -33.10 17.58 -18.73
N PHE A 106 -32.35 16.73 -19.45
CA PHE A 106 -32.68 15.31 -19.62
C PHE A 106 -31.97 14.40 -18.61
N ASP A 107 -31.09 14.95 -17.77
CA ASP A 107 -30.35 14.17 -16.79
C ASP A 107 -31.24 13.76 -15.62
N VAL A 108 -30.97 12.58 -15.06
CA VAL A 108 -31.70 12.07 -13.90
C VAL A 108 -30.89 12.31 -12.64
N VAL A 109 -31.50 12.94 -11.63
CA VAL A 109 -30.86 13.22 -10.35
C VAL A 109 -31.41 12.29 -9.27
N PHE A 110 -30.51 11.68 -8.51
CA PHE A 110 -30.77 10.75 -7.42
C PHE A 110 -30.27 11.32 -6.09
N HIS A 111 -31.01 11.02 -5.04
CA HIS A 111 -30.70 11.31 -3.64
C HIS A 111 -31.25 10.15 -2.80
N ALA A 112 -30.54 9.77 -1.75
CA ALA A 112 -31.05 8.78 -0.80
C ALA A 112 -31.74 9.51 0.36
N GLU A 113 -32.85 8.97 0.88
CA GLU A 113 -33.63 9.53 1.98
C GLU A 113 -32.84 9.74 3.30
N MET A 114 -31.59 9.25 3.37
CA MET A 114 -30.71 9.38 4.51
C MET A 114 -30.04 10.77 4.59
N ALA A 115 -30.00 11.33 5.79
CA ALA A 115 -29.28 12.56 6.07
C ALA A 115 -27.78 12.43 5.74
N GLY A 116 -27.25 13.40 5.00
CA GLY A 116 -25.85 13.39 4.56
C GLY A 116 -25.57 12.54 3.32
N SER A 117 -26.61 12.01 2.65
CA SER A 117 -26.42 11.29 1.39
C SER A 117 -25.95 12.22 0.26
N PRO A 118 -25.09 11.73 -0.65
CA PRO A 118 -24.66 12.50 -1.81
C PRO A 118 -25.76 12.57 -2.86
N PHE A 119 -25.78 13.65 -3.64
CA PHE A 119 -26.55 13.73 -4.87
C PHE A 119 -25.77 13.06 -6.00
N PHE A 120 -26.45 12.21 -6.78
CA PHE A 120 -25.90 11.59 -7.98
C PHE A 120 -26.69 12.03 -9.21
N ILE A 121 -26.01 12.22 -10.33
CA ILE A 121 -26.57 12.60 -11.62
C ILE A 121 -26.19 11.53 -12.62
N VAL A 122 -27.17 11.02 -13.36
CA VAL A 122 -26.97 10.13 -14.50
C VAL A 122 -27.06 10.98 -15.76
N LYS A 123 -25.94 11.05 -16.48
CA LYS A 123 -25.84 11.75 -17.76
C LYS A 123 -26.50 10.91 -18.85
N THR A 124 -27.71 11.29 -19.24
CA THR A 124 -28.56 10.53 -20.17
C THR A 124 -28.27 10.83 -21.63
N GLN A 125 -27.74 12.03 -21.93
CA GLN A 125 -27.52 12.50 -23.31
C GLN A 125 -28.76 12.34 -24.21
N GLY A 126 -29.96 12.46 -23.62
CA GLY A 126 -31.24 12.32 -24.33
C GLY A 126 -31.73 10.88 -24.53
N LYS A 127 -31.08 9.87 -23.93
CA LYS A 127 -31.57 8.48 -23.90
C LYS A 127 -32.22 8.17 -22.55
N THR A 128 -33.28 7.39 -22.53
CA THR A 128 -33.92 6.93 -21.28
C THR A 128 -33.12 5.76 -20.69
N PRO A 129 -32.67 5.83 -19.42
CA PRO A 129 -32.09 4.66 -18.76
C PRO A 129 -33.15 3.59 -18.49
N GLY A 130 -32.82 2.31 -18.69
CA GLY A 130 -33.71 1.18 -18.45
C GLY A 130 -34.63 0.74 -19.60
N ASP A 131 -34.43 1.26 -20.81
CA ASP A 131 -35.04 0.74 -22.06
C ASP A 131 -34.22 -0.41 -22.68
#